data_AF-A0A2Z6NMP4-F1
#
_entry.id   AF-A0A2Z6NMP4-F1
#
_cell.length_a   1.000
_cell.length_b   1.000
_cell.length_c   1.000
_cell.angle_alpha   90.00
_cell.angle_beta   90.00
_cell.angle_gamma   90.00
#
_symmetry.space_group_name_H-M   'P 1'
#
loop_
_entity.id
_entity.type
_entity.pdbx_description
1 polymer ?
#
loop_
_entity_poly.entity_id
_entity_poly.type
_entity_poly.pdbx_seq_one_letter_code
_entity_poly.pdbx_strand_id
1 'polypeptide(L)'
;MNGQIMELWFKGEIGSRLLLCTGSKPHKKKSCKLVHGLPLHIIRRKGMGFEALENKLFLLGGCGWSEDATNKVYSYNASSNSWIEVASLSTAR
;
A
#
# COMPACT_ATOMS: atom_id res chain seq x y z
N MET A 1 21.80 11.84 -4.15
CA MET A 1 20.83 10.75 -3.90
C MET A 1 19.48 11.40 -3.65
N ASN A 2 18.68 11.56 -4.71
CA ASN A 2 17.46 12.36 -4.67
C ASN A 2 16.29 11.48 -4.20
N GLY A 3 15.97 11.55 -2.91
CA GLY A 3 14.85 10.81 -2.31
C GLY A 3 13.52 11.21 -2.93
N GLN A 4 12.94 10.30 -3.70
CA GLN A 4 11.59 10.46 -4.24
C GLN A 4 10.60 10.13 -3.12
N ILE A 5 10.04 11.17 -2.49
CA ILE A 5 8.99 11.00 -1.48
C ILE A 5 7.75 10.42 -2.18
N MET A 6 7.37 9.20 -1.82
CA MET A 6 6.14 8.56 -2.30
C MET A 6 5.07 8.80 -1.25
N GLU A 7 4.13 9.70 -1.53
CA GLU A 7 2.95 9.90 -0.68
C GLU A 7 1.80 9.05 -1.22
N LEU A 8 1.39 8.03 -0.47
CA LEU A 8 0.21 7.24 -0.80
C LEU A 8 -1.05 7.90 -0.27
N TRP A 9 -2.01 8.12 -1.16
CA TRP A 9 -3.33 8.64 -0.81
C TRP A 9 -4.37 7.55 -1.11
N PHE A 10 -4.99 6.99 -0.07
CA PHE A 10 -6.16 6.12 -0.20
C PHE A 10 -7.38 6.98 -0.50
N LYS A 11 -7.77 7.14 -1.77
CA LYS A 11 -9.04 7.77 -2.13
C LYS A 11 -10.12 6.68 -2.22
N GLY A 12 -10.77 6.40 -1.10
CA GLY A 12 -11.86 5.44 -1.02
C GLY A 12 -13.19 6.02 -1.52
N GLU A 13 -13.47 5.89 -2.82
CA GLU A 13 -14.80 6.08 -3.39
C GLU A 13 -15.20 4.76 -4.08
N ILE A 14 -16.08 4.01 -3.41
CA ILE A 14 -16.92 2.94 -3.98
C ILE A 14 -16.13 1.95 -4.86
N GLY A 15 -15.41 1.05 -4.19
CA GLY A 15 -14.51 0.08 -4.82
C GLY A 15 -13.09 0.36 -4.38
N SER A 16 -12.58 -0.48 -3.49
CA SER A 16 -11.28 -0.34 -2.84
C SER A 16 -10.13 -0.43 -3.87
N ARG A 17 -9.80 0.71 -4.48
CA ARG A 17 -8.72 0.92 -5.44
C ARG A 17 -7.55 1.59 -4.71
N LEU A 18 -6.37 0.96 -4.72
CA LEU A 18 -5.15 1.59 -4.21
C LEU A 18 -4.54 2.48 -5.30
N LEU A 19 -4.37 3.76 -4.98
CA LEU A 19 -3.68 4.73 -5.84
C LEU A 19 -2.30 5.03 -5.24
N LEU A 20 -1.26 4.61 -5.93
CA LEU A 20 0.12 4.97 -5.60
C LEU A 20 0.43 6.30 -6.32
N CYS A 21 0.53 7.39 -5.56
CA CYS A 21 0.89 8.69 -6.10
C CYS A 21 2.38 8.97 -5.85
N THR A 22 3.14 9.17 -6.92
CA THR A 22 4.53 9.63 -6.81
C THR A 22 4.57 11.13 -7.08
N GLY A 23 4.92 11.92 -6.06
CA GLY A 23 4.91 13.38 -6.14
C GLY A 23 6.23 13.96 -5.67
N SER A 24 7.00 14.55 -6.58
CA SER A 24 8.13 15.40 -6.24
C SER A 24 7.73 16.86 -6.45
N LYS A 25 7.51 17.56 -5.33
CA LYS A 25 7.27 19.01 -5.17
C LYS A 25 5.83 19.52 -5.39
N PRO A 26 5.41 20.56 -4.64
CA PRO A 26 4.03 21.08 -4.60
C PRO A 26 3.49 21.68 -5.92
N HIS A 27 4.35 21.92 -6.92
CA HIS A 27 3.98 22.56 -8.19
C HIS A 27 3.96 21.61 -9.41
N LYS A 28 4.27 20.31 -9.26
CA LYS A 28 4.16 19.33 -10.35
C LYS A 28 2.88 18.50 -10.21
N LYS A 29 2.24 18.17 -11.34
CA LYS A 29 1.12 17.23 -11.40
C LYS A 29 1.52 15.93 -10.68
N LYS A 30 0.77 15.56 -9.64
CA LYS A 30 0.92 14.26 -8.96
C LYS A 30 0.60 13.16 -9.99
N SER A 31 1.53 12.24 -10.21
CA SER A 31 1.27 11.06 -11.04
C SER A 31 0.79 9.95 -10.14
N CYS A 32 -0.51 9.64 -10.22
CA CYS A 32 -1.11 8.54 -9.49
C CYS A 32 -1.28 7.34 -10.42
N LYS A 33 -0.72 6.20 -10.04
CA LYS A 33 -0.93 4.92 -10.71
C LYS A 33 -1.90 4.09 -9.90
N LEU A 34 -2.91 3.55 -10.58
CA LEU A 34 -3.78 2.57 -9.96
C LEU A 34 -3.00 1.26 -9.87
N VAL A 35 -2.86 0.74 -8.65
CA VAL A 35 -2.23 -0.55 -8.43
C VAL A 35 -3.32 -1.62 -8.49
N HIS A 36 -3.29 -2.40 -9.58
CA HIS A 36 -4.18 -3.53 -9.78
C HIS A 36 -3.57 -4.80 -9.15
N GLY A 37 -4.41 -5.77 -8.80
CA GLY A 37 -3.94 -7.10 -8.35
C GLY A 37 -3.71 -7.24 -6.84
N LEU A 38 -4.22 -6.33 -6.01
CA LEU A 38 -4.35 -6.61 -4.59
C LEU A 38 -5.39 -7.74 -4.39
N PRO A 39 -5.06 -8.82 -3.66
CA PRO A 39 -6.04 -9.79 -3.22
C PRO A 39 -7.24 -9.12 -2.54
N LEU A 40 -8.45 -9.60 -2.87
CA LEU A 40 -9.73 -9.06 -2.36
C LEU A 40 -9.80 -9.01 -0.82
N HIS A 41 -9.08 -9.88 -0.11
CA HIS A 41 -9.03 -9.86 1.36
C HIS A 41 -8.16 -8.74 1.93
N ILE A 42 -7.19 -8.22 1.16
CA ILE A 42 -6.33 -7.10 1.58
C ILE A 42 -7.06 -5.77 1.40
N ILE A 43 -7.75 -5.59 0.27
CA ILE A 43 -8.43 -4.33 -0.06
C ILE A 43 -9.59 -3.99 0.89
N ARG A 44 -10.11 -4.99 1.61
CA ARG A 44 -11.19 -4.82 2.61
C ARG A 44 -10.66 -4.44 3.98
N ARG A 45 -9.33 -4.49 4.20
CA ARG A 45 -8.71 -4.09 5.45
C ARG A 45 -8.58 -2.57 5.51
N LYS A 46 -8.86 -2.03 6.70
CA LYS A 46 -8.69 -0.63 7.06
C LYS A 46 -7.54 -0.51 8.04
N GLY A 47 -7.04 0.72 8.24
CA GLY A 47 -5.99 1.00 9.21
C GLY A 47 -4.63 0.38 8.89
N MET A 48 -4.43 -0.14 7.67
CA MET A 48 -3.13 -0.68 7.26
C MET A 48 -2.06 0.41 7.29
N GLY A 49 -0.93 0.12 7.93
CA GLY A 49 0.28 0.93 7.77
C GLY A 49 0.91 0.65 6.41
N PHE A 50 1.72 1.58 5.91
CA PHE A 50 2.47 1.36 4.69
C PHE A 50 3.85 2.01 4.76
N GLU A 51 4.79 1.48 4.00
CA GLU A 51 6.15 2.02 3.87
C GLU A 51 6.66 1.79 2.45
N ALA A 52 7.20 2.83 1.81
CA ALA A 52 7.84 2.70 0.51
C ALA A 52 9.35 2.62 0.70
N LEU A 53 9.93 1.47 0.36
CA LEU A 53 11.37 1.25 0.45
C LEU A 53 11.91 0.82 -0.92
N GLU A 54 12.86 1.59 -1.42
CA GLU A 54 13.47 1.40 -2.74
C GLU A 54 12.41 1.40 -3.87
N ASN A 55 12.14 0.22 -4.45
CA ASN A 55 11.18 -0.01 -5.52
C ASN A 55 10.03 -0.93 -5.08
N LYS A 56 9.83 -1.05 -3.77
CA LYS A 56 8.79 -1.88 -3.16
C LYS A 56 7.91 -1.05 -2.24
N LEU A 57 6.63 -1.35 -2.26
CA LEU A 57 5.66 -0.80 -1.32
C LEU A 57 5.23 -1.90 -0.34
N PHE A 58 5.43 -1.66 0.94
CA PHE A 58 5.01 -2.56 2.01
C PHE A 58 3.69 -2.09 2.58
N LEU A 59 2.75 -3.02 2.75
CA LEU A 59 1.52 -2.84 3.51
C LEU A 59 1.59 -3.71 4.76
N LEU A 60 1.26 -3.14 5.91
CA LEU A 60 1.54 -3.68 7.23
C LEU A 60 0.24 -3.73 8.03
N GLY A 61 -0.17 -4.94 8.41
CA GLY A 61 -1.29 -5.15 9.33
C GLY A 61 -2.66 -4.73 8.77
N GLY A 62 -3.46 -4.09 9.61
CA GLY A 62 -4.82 -3.65 9.37
C GLY A 62 -5.89 -4.63 9.89
N CYS A 63 -7.09 -4.10 10.09
CA CYS A 63 -8.26 -4.85 10.55
C CYS A 63 -9.36 -4.84 9.47
N GLY A 64 -10.11 -5.93 9.39
CA GLY A 64 -11.31 -5.99 8.57
C GLY A 64 -12.54 -5.51 9.35
N TRP A 65 -13.69 -5.48 8.69
CA TRP A 65 -14.96 -5.22 9.39
C TRP A 65 -15.30 -6.33 10.40
N SER A 66 -14.98 -7.57 10.05
CA SER A 66 -15.23 -8.78 10.83
C SER A 66 -13.96 -9.54 11.17
N GLU A 67 -12.79 -8.99 10.84
CA GLU A 67 -11.49 -9.65 10.99
C GLU A 67 -10.65 -8.84 11.98
N ASP A 68 -10.06 -9.53 12.96
CA ASP A 68 -9.12 -8.92 13.89
C ASP A 68 -7.91 -8.30 13.17
N ALA A 69 -7.18 -7.47 13.92
CA ALA A 69 -5.90 -6.95 13.50
C ALA A 69 -5.00 -8.11 13.02
N THR A 70 -4.27 -7.89 11.93
CA THR A 70 -3.32 -8.86 11.41
C THR A 70 -1.90 -8.40 11.62
N ASN A 71 -0.97 -9.35 11.74
CA ASN A 71 0.46 -9.07 11.68
C ASN A 71 1.04 -9.31 10.28
N LYS A 72 0.19 -9.63 9.29
CA LYS A 72 0.64 -9.90 7.93
C LYS A 72 1.23 -8.65 7.27
N VAL A 73 2.24 -8.90 6.44
CA VAL A 73 2.91 -7.87 5.66
C VAL A 73 2.88 -8.28 4.20
N TYR A 74 2.55 -7.33 3.33
CA TYR A 74 2.54 -7.54 1.89
C TYR A 74 3.48 -6.57 1.23
N SER A 75 4.32 -7.06 0.32
CA SER A 75 5.17 -6.21 -0.51
C SER A 75 4.69 -6.21 -1.95
N TYR A 76 4.56 -5.02 -2.51
CA TYR A 76 4.29 -4.79 -3.92
C TYR A 76 5.60 -4.51 -4.62
N ASN A 77 5.88 -5.28 -5.66
CA ASN A 77 7.01 -5.05 -6.55
C ASN A 77 6.54 -4.29 -7.78
N ALA A 78 7.00 -3.05 -7.95
CA ALA A 78 6.62 -2.20 -9.07
C ALA A 78 7.10 -2.72 -10.43
N SER A 79 8.17 -3.53 -10.46
CA SER A 79 8.70 -4.10 -11.70
C SER A 79 7.84 -5.26 -12.23
N SER A 80 7.31 -6.08 -11.33
CA SER A 80 6.44 -7.22 -11.69
C SER A 80 4.95 -6.92 -11.56
N ASN A 81 4.59 -5.73 -11.07
CA ASN A 81 3.20 -5.30 -10.81
C ASN A 81 2.42 -6.34 -9.99
N SER A 82 3.06 -6.91 -8.96
CA SER A 82 2.52 -8.02 -8.19
C SER A 82 2.73 -7.84 -6.69
N TRP A 83 1.79 -8.38 -5.92
CA TRP A 83 1.84 -8.44 -4.46
C TRP A 83 2.32 -9.81 -4.01
N ILE A 84 3.18 -9.84 -2.99
CA ILE A 84 3.59 -11.05 -2.30
C ILE A 84 3.45 -10.84 -0.79
N GLU A 85 3.04 -11.88 -0.07
CA GLU A 85 3.15 -11.90 1.40
C GLU A 85 4.63 -12.06 1.77
N VAL A 86 5.09 -11.26 2.73
CA VAL A 86 6.48 -11.29 3.23
C VAL A 86 6.47 -11.54 4.73
N ALA A 87 7.65 -11.47 5.36
CA ALA A 87 7.79 -11.71 6.80
C ALA A 87 6.79 -10.87 7.63
N SER A 88 6.06 -11.56 8.51
CA SER A 88 5.04 -10.97 9.38
C SER A 88 5.66 -10.13 10.49
N LEU A 89 4.88 -9.17 11.01
CA LEU A 89 5.19 -8.43 12.22
C LEU A 89 5.16 -9.36 13.44
N SER A 90 5.91 -8.99 14.49
CA SER A 90 5.85 -9.67 15.80
C SER A 90 4.48 -9.52 16.47
N THR A 91 3.79 -8.42 16.20
CA THR A 91 2.50 -8.07 16.81
C THR A 91 1.52 -7.61 15.74
N ALA A 92 0.28 -8.08 15.83
CA ALA A 92 -0.80 -7.64 14.97
C ALA A 92 -1.19 -6.19 15.29
N ARG A 93 -1.46 -5.38 14.27
CA ARG A 93 -1.83 -3.96 14.41
C ARG A 93 -2.72 -3.51 13.27
#